data_AF-A0A9X4P0V3-F1
#
_entry.id   AF-A0A9X4P0V3-F1
#
_cell.length_a   1.000
_cell.length_b   1.000
_cell.length_c   1.000
_cell.angle_alpha   90.00
_cell.angle_beta   90.00
_cell.angle_gamma   90.00
#
_symmetry.space_group_name_H-M   'P 1'
#
loop_
_entity.id
_entity.type
_entity.pdbx_description
1 polymer ?
#
loop_
_entity_poly.entity_id
_entity_poly.type
_entity_poly.pdbx_seq_one_letter_code
_entity_poly.pdbx_strand_id
1 'polypeptide(L)'
;MSEKRKTRNELNGKKDKTRKLLKNPTMLASGRVKLLFFVITVLFLVLIGKLYHMQIMNQSFYESKQAGGAGSLQIVQGAPRGNIYDAKGVPLATTEPVEAIEYTRGQNTTADDMRKIADRLASVLTLDNDFRQITERDKKDYFLADANNLEKIAKSLTKEEKTDEKGNSLSGSEIYNVQLSKVTDADINFNEQQMFAVKLFKEMNSTTIFNTTIITTSNLTAEQQAYIGEHEGELQGISVGTSWNRKYADTALKPILGTVTTQKQGVPEELLEEYLKEGFQRNDRVGTAFLEQGYEKYLQGTHTISNVLTDKQGNVTGTEVKQKGSKGDNLKLT
;
A
#
# COMPACT_ATOMS: atom_id res chain seq x y z
N MET A 1 81.80 31.86 54.43
CA MET A 1 80.96 32.84 55.14
C MET A 1 80.73 34.01 54.19
N SER A 2 79.48 34.22 53.79
CA SER A 2 78.89 35.42 53.17
C SER A 2 79.48 36.08 51.90
N GLU A 3 78.53 36.53 51.08
CA GLU A 3 78.53 37.70 50.16
C GLU A 3 78.93 37.63 48.66
N LYS A 4 77.86 37.75 47.85
CA LYS A 4 77.56 38.75 46.79
C LYS A 4 78.41 38.87 45.50
N ARG A 5 77.69 38.70 44.37
CA ARG A 5 77.45 39.63 43.21
C ARG A 5 78.66 40.46 42.69
N LYS A 6 78.94 40.62 41.38
CA LYS A 6 78.03 41.04 40.27
C LYS A 6 78.79 41.17 38.91
N THR A 7 78.09 40.94 37.77
CA THR A 7 78.17 41.60 36.41
C THR A 7 79.41 41.48 35.49
N ARG A 8 79.40 41.46 34.13
CA ARG A 8 78.42 41.50 32.99
C ARG A 8 79.16 41.31 31.62
N ASN A 9 78.43 40.93 30.54
CA ASN A 9 78.61 41.19 29.06
C ASN A 9 79.77 40.50 28.29
N GLU A 10 79.72 40.15 26.98
CA GLU A 10 78.81 40.36 25.82
C GLU A 10 79.10 39.37 24.64
N LEU A 11 78.29 39.44 23.56
CA LEU A 11 78.05 38.47 22.45
C LEU A 11 78.92 38.57 21.16
N ASN A 12 78.71 37.56 20.26
CA ASN A 12 78.77 37.53 18.75
C ASN A 12 80.04 36.93 18.08
N GLY A 13 80.10 36.10 17.01
CA GLY A 13 79.17 35.41 16.07
C GLY A 13 79.92 34.70 14.87
N LYS A 14 79.18 33.92 14.01
CA LYS A 14 79.45 33.26 12.66
C LYS A 14 80.29 31.94 12.55
N LYS A 15 79.80 30.77 12.04
CA LYS A 15 79.35 30.21 10.70
C LYS A 15 80.47 29.90 9.67
N ASP A 16 80.55 28.84 8.83
CA ASP A 16 79.93 27.49 8.62
C ASP A 16 80.58 26.81 7.34
N LYS A 17 80.48 25.46 7.22
CA LYS A 17 80.43 24.53 6.03
C LYS A 17 81.64 23.78 5.41
N THR A 18 81.45 22.45 5.27
CA THR A 18 81.90 21.57 4.16
C THR A 18 80.81 20.50 3.81
N ARG A 19 80.71 20.09 2.54
CA ARG A 19 79.74 19.11 1.98
C ARG A 19 80.36 17.69 1.88
N LYS A 20 79.55 16.63 2.06
CA LYS A 20 79.73 15.29 1.46
C LYS A 20 78.38 14.63 1.13
N LEU A 21 78.40 13.83 0.05
CA LEU A 21 77.29 13.27 -0.71
C LEU A 21 76.42 12.25 0.06
N LEU A 22 75.08 12.34 -0.10
CA LEU A 22 74.12 11.32 0.33
C LEU A 22 73.84 10.31 -0.80
N LYS A 23 74.05 9.02 -0.50
CA LYS A 23 73.63 7.87 -1.32
C LYS A 23 72.10 7.78 -1.40
N ASN A 24 71.58 7.39 -2.57
CA ASN A 24 70.19 7.02 -2.80
C ASN A 24 69.68 5.97 -1.79
N PRO A 25 68.41 6.05 -1.37
CA PRO A 25 67.64 4.88 -1.03
C PRO A 25 66.36 4.82 -1.88
N THR A 26 66.39 4.09 -3.00
CA THR A 26 65.17 3.38 -3.42
C THR A 26 64.88 2.36 -2.32
N MET A 27 63.98 2.72 -1.40
CA MET A 27 63.51 1.80 -0.37
C MET A 27 62.84 0.60 -1.07
N LEU A 28 63.55 -0.51 -1.07
CA LEU A 28 63.03 -1.85 -1.33
C LEU A 28 61.81 -2.05 -0.44
N ALA A 29 60.61 -2.03 -1.01
CA ALA A 29 59.40 -2.41 -0.31
C ALA A 29 59.62 -3.82 0.27
N SER A 30 59.68 -3.92 1.61
CA SER A 30 59.88 -5.16 2.35
C SER A 30 58.92 -6.23 1.83
N GLY A 31 59.34 -7.50 1.75
CA GLY A 31 58.52 -8.59 1.18
C GLY A 31 57.09 -8.68 1.75
N ARG A 32 56.90 -8.26 3.00
CA ARG A 32 55.59 -8.13 3.67
C ARG A 32 54.66 -7.10 3.02
N VAL A 33 55.19 -5.97 2.53
CA VAL A 33 54.43 -4.91 1.85
C VAL A 33 54.02 -5.36 0.45
N LYS A 34 54.91 -6.05 -0.28
CA LYS A 34 54.57 -6.64 -1.59
C LYS A 34 53.52 -7.75 -1.46
N LEU A 35 53.61 -8.57 -0.42
CA LEU A 35 52.61 -9.59 -0.10
C LEU A 35 51.24 -8.95 0.19
N LEU A 36 51.21 -7.91 1.04
CA LEU A 36 49.97 -7.20 1.35
C LEU A 36 49.33 -6.58 0.10
N PHE A 37 50.15 -5.94 -0.75
CA PHE A 37 49.68 -5.35 -2.01
C PHE A 37 49.13 -6.41 -2.98
N PHE A 38 49.78 -7.57 -3.07
CA PHE A 38 49.30 -8.69 -3.88
C PHE A 38 47.95 -9.21 -3.38
N VAL A 39 47.80 -9.42 -2.07
CA VAL A 39 46.52 -9.86 -1.47
C VAL A 39 45.39 -8.86 -1.75
N ILE A 40 45.66 -7.56 -1.58
CA ILE A 40 44.68 -6.50 -1.88
C ILE A 40 44.31 -6.49 -3.37
N THR A 41 45.29 -6.66 -4.26
CA THR A 41 45.07 -6.69 -5.71
C THR A 41 44.20 -7.88 -6.12
N VAL A 42 44.45 -9.06 -5.55
CA VAL A 42 43.61 -10.25 -5.78
C VAL A 42 42.19 -10.04 -5.29
N LEU A 43 42.01 -9.44 -4.11
CA LEU A 43 40.68 -9.07 -3.59
C LEU A 43 39.93 -8.12 -4.52
N PHE A 44 40.62 -7.12 -5.07
CA PHE A 44 40.04 -6.21 -6.06
C PHE A 44 39.66 -6.91 -7.36
N LEU A 45 40.48 -7.83 -7.86
CA LEU A 45 40.15 -8.62 -9.06
C LEU A 45 38.90 -9.50 -8.85
N VAL A 46 38.74 -10.07 -7.65
CA VAL A 46 37.52 -10.81 -7.29
C VAL A 46 36.30 -9.89 -7.27
N LEU A 47 36.42 -8.69 -6.72
CA LEU A 47 35.33 -7.69 -6.72
C LEU A 47 34.97 -7.23 -8.13
N ILE A 48 35.96 -6.95 -8.98
CA ILE A 48 35.75 -6.55 -10.38
C ILE A 48 35.09 -7.68 -11.17
N GLY A 49 35.55 -8.92 -11.00
CA GLY A 49 34.93 -10.09 -11.64
C GLY A 49 33.49 -10.31 -11.17
N LYS A 50 33.21 -10.13 -9.87
CA LYS A 50 31.86 -10.16 -9.32
C LYS A 50 30.99 -9.05 -9.91
N LEU A 51 31.54 -7.84 -10.09
CA LEU A 51 30.83 -6.72 -10.69
C LEU A 51 30.52 -6.99 -12.17
N TYR A 52 31.48 -7.50 -12.93
CA TYR A 52 31.32 -7.90 -14.34
C TYR A 52 30.24 -8.97 -14.50
N HIS A 53 30.27 -10.01 -13.65
CA HIS A 53 29.24 -11.05 -13.64
C HIS A 53 27.86 -10.46 -13.36
N MET A 54 27.77 -9.51 -12.43
CA MET A 54 26.50 -8.85 -12.08
C MET A 54 25.99 -7.92 -13.19
N GLN A 55 26.88 -7.19 -13.88
CA GLN A 55 26.53 -6.16 -14.86
C GLN A 55 26.36 -6.67 -16.29
N ILE A 56 27.19 -7.62 -16.76
CA ILE A 56 27.20 -8.06 -18.16
C ILE A 56 26.53 -9.43 -18.33
N MET A 57 26.78 -10.38 -17.43
CA MET A 57 26.25 -11.74 -17.60
C MET A 57 24.79 -11.86 -17.17
N ASN A 58 24.42 -11.17 -16.10
CA ASN A 58 23.08 -11.23 -15.51
C ASN A 58 22.27 -9.94 -15.74
N GLN A 59 22.57 -9.14 -16.77
CA GLN A 59 21.85 -7.89 -17.03
C GLN A 59 20.34 -8.10 -17.13
N SER A 60 19.88 -9.07 -17.93
CA SER A 60 18.45 -9.39 -18.08
C SER A 60 17.81 -9.93 -16.79
N PHE A 61 18.56 -10.68 -15.97
CA PHE A 61 18.11 -11.19 -14.67
C PHE A 61 18.01 -10.09 -13.61
N TYR A 62 18.94 -9.13 -13.56
CA TYR A 62 18.87 -8.01 -12.62
C TYR A 62 17.96 -6.89 -13.10
N GLU A 63 17.81 -6.67 -14.41
CA GLU A 63 16.79 -5.77 -14.98
C GLU A 63 15.39 -6.31 -14.72
N SER A 64 15.13 -7.61 -14.91
CA SER A 64 13.85 -8.23 -14.53
C SER A 64 13.64 -8.31 -13.02
N LYS A 65 14.69 -8.33 -12.21
CA LYS A 65 14.59 -8.29 -10.73
C LYS A 65 14.60 -6.86 -10.15
N GLN A 66 14.92 -5.84 -10.96
CA GLN A 66 14.70 -4.43 -10.66
C GLN A 66 13.30 -4.01 -11.13
N ALA A 67 12.90 -4.41 -12.33
CA ALA A 67 11.53 -4.31 -12.84
C ALA A 67 10.54 -5.21 -12.07
N GLY A 68 11.02 -6.30 -11.48
CA GLY A 68 10.31 -7.15 -10.52
C GLY A 68 10.70 -6.90 -9.06
N GLY A 69 11.58 -5.91 -8.83
CA GLY A 69 11.96 -5.39 -7.51
C GLY A 69 11.11 -4.18 -7.13
N ALA A 70 10.67 -3.39 -8.14
CA ALA A 70 9.31 -2.90 -8.18
C ALA A 70 8.42 -4.14 -8.36
N GLY A 71 7.95 -4.74 -7.26
CA GLY A 71 7.25 -6.02 -7.32
C GLY A 71 6.17 -6.03 -8.40
N SER A 72 6.13 -7.06 -9.24
CA SER A 72 4.95 -7.29 -10.09
C SER A 72 3.76 -7.39 -9.15
N LEU A 73 2.95 -6.33 -9.06
CA LEU A 73 1.84 -6.28 -8.13
C LEU A 73 0.78 -7.23 -8.68
N GLN A 74 0.53 -8.31 -7.93
CA GLN A 74 -0.55 -9.23 -8.28
C GLN A 74 -1.86 -8.65 -7.76
N ILE A 75 -2.77 -8.34 -8.69
CA ILE A 75 -4.17 -8.07 -8.37
C ILE A 75 -4.89 -9.42 -8.34
N VAL A 76 -5.50 -9.71 -7.21
CA VAL A 76 -6.36 -10.88 -7.01
C VAL A 76 -7.80 -10.41 -7.00
N GLN A 77 -8.56 -10.75 -8.04
CA GLN A 77 -9.97 -10.38 -8.17
C GLN A 77 -10.86 -11.57 -7.80
N GLY A 78 -11.84 -11.33 -6.94
CA GLY A 78 -12.81 -12.34 -6.51
C GLY A 78 -13.65 -12.86 -7.68
N ALA A 79 -14.06 -14.12 -7.60
CA ALA A 79 -14.92 -14.75 -8.59
C ALA A 79 -16.35 -15.00 -8.05
N PRO A 80 -17.36 -15.18 -8.94
CA PRO A 80 -18.71 -15.49 -8.51
C PRO A 80 -18.78 -16.83 -7.76
N ARG A 81 -19.51 -16.83 -6.65
CA ARG A 81 -19.79 -18.04 -5.87
C ARG A 81 -20.80 -18.95 -6.58
N GLY A 82 -20.70 -20.25 -6.40
CA GLY A 82 -21.64 -21.26 -6.89
C GLY A 82 -23.05 -21.13 -6.30
N ASN A 83 -24.08 -21.52 -7.04
CA ASN A 83 -25.47 -21.45 -6.60
C ASN A 83 -25.87 -22.71 -5.81
N ILE A 84 -26.86 -22.58 -4.92
CA ILE A 84 -27.45 -23.70 -4.17
C ILE A 84 -28.88 -23.93 -4.68
N TYR A 85 -29.22 -25.19 -4.96
CA TYR A 85 -30.52 -25.62 -5.46
C TYR A 85 -31.14 -26.72 -4.59
N ASP A 86 -32.46 -26.80 -4.55
CA ASP A 86 -33.15 -27.95 -3.96
C ASP A 86 -33.02 -29.22 -4.83
N ALA A 87 -33.60 -30.34 -4.35
CA ALA A 87 -33.62 -31.61 -5.07
C ALA A 87 -34.26 -31.55 -6.47
N LYS A 88 -35.19 -30.61 -6.68
CA LYS A 88 -35.90 -30.38 -7.95
C LYS A 88 -35.19 -29.38 -8.85
N GLY A 89 -34.09 -28.76 -8.40
CA GLY A 89 -33.34 -27.76 -9.15
C GLY A 89 -33.87 -26.33 -8.98
N VAL A 90 -34.74 -26.07 -8.00
CA VAL A 90 -35.22 -24.72 -7.69
C VAL A 90 -34.11 -23.96 -6.95
N PRO A 91 -33.75 -22.73 -7.37
CA PRO A 91 -32.69 -21.96 -6.74
C PRO A 91 -33.07 -21.56 -5.31
N LEU A 92 -32.17 -21.86 -4.36
CA LEU A 92 -32.28 -21.51 -2.95
C LEU A 92 -31.31 -20.40 -2.56
N ALA A 93 -30.11 -20.40 -3.13
CA ALA A 93 -29.14 -19.31 -3.00
C ALA A 93 -28.50 -19.03 -4.36
N THR A 94 -28.55 -17.78 -4.81
CA THR A 94 -28.03 -17.39 -6.11
C THR A 94 -27.06 -16.23 -5.99
N THR A 95 -26.01 -16.32 -6.80
CA THR A 95 -25.03 -15.25 -6.98
C THR A 95 -25.41 -14.45 -8.21
N GLU A 96 -25.72 -13.17 -8.01
CA GLU A 96 -26.00 -12.24 -9.10
C GLU A 96 -24.78 -11.34 -9.33
N PRO A 97 -24.22 -11.30 -10.55
CA PRO A 97 -23.13 -10.38 -10.84
C PRO A 97 -23.66 -8.94 -10.77
N VAL A 98 -22.85 -8.06 -10.21
CA VAL A 98 -23.11 -6.62 -10.18
C VAL A 98 -21.86 -5.89 -10.63
N GLU A 99 -22.04 -4.79 -11.32
CA GLU A 99 -20.93 -3.92 -11.68
C GLU A 99 -20.35 -3.27 -10.41
N ALA A 100 -19.04 -3.12 -10.42
CA ALA A 100 -18.29 -2.66 -9.26
C ALA A 100 -17.24 -1.65 -9.71
N ILE A 101 -17.00 -0.68 -8.84
CA ILE A 101 -15.85 0.21 -8.96
C ILE A 101 -14.81 -0.27 -7.97
N GLU A 102 -13.64 -0.56 -8.50
CA GLU A 102 -12.50 -1.06 -7.77
C GLU A 102 -11.48 0.06 -7.61
N TYR A 103 -10.79 0.09 -6.47
CA TYR A 103 -9.68 1.00 -6.20
C TYR A 103 -8.45 0.21 -5.79
N THR A 104 -7.35 0.47 -6.49
CA THR A 104 -6.01 -0.06 -6.19
C THR A 104 -5.16 1.06 -5.62
N ARG A 105 -4.72 0.91 -4.36
CA ARG A 105 -3.92 1.97 -3.70
C ARG A 105 -2.47 1.92 -4.15
N GLY A 106 -1.97 3.03 -4.72
CA GLY A 106 -0.56 3.21 -5.03
C GLY A 106 0.31 3.48 -3.80
N GLN A 107 1.63 3.30 -3.93
CA GLN A 107 2.59 3.54 -2.85
C GLN A 107 2.59 5.00 -2.36
N ASN A 108 2.47 5.94 -3.30
CA ASN A 108 2.62 7.37 -3.06
C ASN A 108 1.27 8.10 -3.01
N THR A 109 0.14 7.38 -3.03
CA THR A 109 -1.18 8.00 -3.05
C THR A 109 -1.49 8.66 -1.70
N THR A 110 -1.75 9.97 -1.73
CA THR A 110 -2.04 10.75 -0.52
C THR A 110 -3.54 10.72 -0.18
N ALA A 111 -3.89 11.16 1.03
CA ALA A 111 -5.30 11.32 1.42
C ALA A 111 -6.02 12.37 0.55
N ASP A 112 -5.32 13.44 0.15
CA ASP A 112 -5.85 14.48 -0.72
C ASP A 112 -6.16 13.94 -2.13
N ASP A 113 -5.29 13.08 -2.67
CA ASP A 113 -5.53 12.40 -3.94
C ASP A 113 -6.78 11.50 -3.87
N MET A 114 -6.88 10.65 -2.83
CA MET A 114 -8.06 9.79 -2.63
C MET A 114 -9.34 10.62 -2.46
N ARG A 115 -9.27 11.75 -1.76
CA ARG A 115 -10.42 12.65 -1.61
C ARG A 115 -10.84 13.23 -2.95
N LYS A 116 -9.90 13.75 -3.76
CA LYS A 116 -10.20 14.31 -5.09
C LYS A 116 -10.83 13.27 -6.02
N ILE A 117 -10.34 12.03 -5.96
CA ILE A 117 -10.94 10.90 -6.69
C ILE A 117 -12.37 10.66 -6.19
N ALA A 118 -12.60 10.65 -4.87
CA ALA A 118 -13.93 10.45 -4.29
C ALA A 118 -14.92 11.54 -4.73
N ASP A 119 -14.51 12.81 -4.68
CA ASP A 119 -15.32 13.96 -5.11
C ASP A 119 -15.74 13.82 -6.58
N ARG A 120 -14.79 13.44 -7.47
CA ARG A 120 -15.04 13.25 -8.90
C ARG A 120 -15.95 12.06 -9.19
N LEU A 121 -15.76 10.94 -8.50
CA LEU A 121 -16.63 9.78 -8.66
C LEU A 121 -18.05 10.09 -8.17
N ALA A 122 -18.19 10.78 -7.04
CA ALA A 122 -19.49 11.17 -6.52
C ALA A 122 -20.26 12.13 -7.44
N SER A 123 -19.60 12.89 -8.30
CA SER A 123 -20.27 13.76 -9.29
C SER A 123 -20.75 13.05 -10.55
N VAL A 124 -20.29 11.82 -10.79
CA VAL A 124 -20.55 11.07 -12.03
C VAL A 124 -21.45 9.87 -11.78
N LEU A 125 -21.24 9.20 -10.65
CA LEU A 125 -21.94 7.98 -10.30
C LEU A 125 -23.34 8.25 -9.78
N THR A 126 -24.20 7.24 -9.93
CA THR A 126 -25.52 7.24 -9.32
C THR A 126 -25.37 7.25 -7.79
N LEU A 127 -25.99 8.23 -7.13
CA LEU A 127 -25.88 8.40 -5.68
C LEU A 127 -26.41 7.16 -4.95
N ASP A 128 -25.55 6.58 -4.12
CA ASP A 128 -25.94 5.59 -3.12
C ASP A 128 -26.23 6.30 -1.80
N ASN A 129 -27.52 6.47 -1.52
CA ASN A 129 -28.01 7.18 -0.34
C ASN A 129 -28.01 6.33 0.95
N ASP A 130 -27.41 5.13 0.95
CA ASP A 130 -27.18 4.38 2.18
C ASP A 130 -25.92 4.84 2.91
N PHE A 131 -26.13 5.77 3.85
CA PHE A 131 -25.09 6.37 4.70
C PHE A 131 -25.03 5.79 6.11
N ARG A 132 -25.80 4.73 6.43
CA ARG A 132 -25.90 4.18 7.80
C ARG A 132 -24.57 3.72 8.40
N GLN A 133 -23.60 3.41 7.54
CA GLN A 133 -22.27 2.93 7.90
C GLN A 133 -21.23 4.05 8.02
N ILE A 134 -21.62 5.31 7.81
CA ILE A 134 -20.72 6.48 7.91
C ILE A 134 -20.80 7.04 9.33
N THR A 135 -19.65 7.09 9.98
CA THR A 135 -19.47 7.66 11.32
C THR A 135 -19.05 9.13 11.22
N GLU A 136 -19.17 9.87 12.32
CA GLU A 136 -18.61 11.22 12.38
C GLU A 136 -17.10 11.23 12.15
N ARG A 137 -16.40 10.20 12.62
CA ARG A 137 -14.96 10.06 12.41
C ARG A 137 -14.63 10.02 10.92
N ASP A 138 -15.38 9.25 10.13
CA ASP A 138 -15.20 9.18 8.68
C ASP A 138 -15.38 10.54 8.01
N LYS A 139 -16.37 11.34 8.46
CA LYS A 139 -16.60 12.70 7.94
C LYS A 139 -15.44 13.64 8.28
N LYS A 140 -14.89 13.55 9.49
CA LYS A 140 -13.76 14.38 9.92
C LYS A 140 -12.47 13.98 9.21
N ASP A 141 -12.23 12.69 9.04
CA ASP A 141 -11.09 12.17 8.26
C ASP A 141 -11.20 12.63 6.80
N TYR A 142 -12.40 12.60 6.20
CA TYR A 142 -12.65 13.16 4.87
C TYR A 142 -12.38 14.66 4.79
N PHE A 143 -12.85 15.43 5.77
CA PHE A 143 -12.63 16.88 5.83
C PHE A 143 -11.14 17.23 5.90
N LEU A 144 -10.38 16.53 6.76
CA LEU A 144 -8.94 16.72 6.94
C LEU A 144 -8.10 16.10 5.83
N ALA A 145 -8.68 15.27 4.96
CA ALA A 145 -7.98 14.76 3.78
C ALA A 145 -7.69 15.87 2.77
N ASP A 146 -8.48 16.96 2.75
CA ASP A 146 -8.17 18.15 1.97
C ASP A 146 -6.92 18.85 2.54
N ALA A 147 -5.90 19.02 1.71
CA ALA A 147 -4.63 19.62 2.13
C ALA A 147 -4.79 21.04 2.71
N ASN A 148 -5.72 21.85 2.18
CA ASN A 148 -5.97 23.20 2.68
C ASN A 148 -6.69 23.19 4.02
N ASN A 149 -7.67 22.29 4.20
CA ASN A 149 -8.37 22.14 5.48
C ASN A 149 -7.40 21.65 6.56
N LEU A 150 -6.56 20.67 6.24
CA LEU A 150 -5.52 20.17 7.13
C LEU A 150 -4.57 21.28 7.55
N GLU A 151 -4.09 22.09 6.59
CA GLU A 151 -3.21 23.22 6.86
C GLU A 151 -3.89 24.29 7.73
N LYS A 152 -5.15 24.63 7.44
CA LYS A 152 -5.96 25.58 8.22
C LYS A 152 -6.10 25.12 9.66
N ILE A 153 -6.46 23.86 9.88
CA ILE A 153 -6.59 23.29 11.22
C ILE A 153 -5.22 23.24 11.91
N ALA A 154 -4.16 22.74 11.25
CA ALA A 154 -2.81 22.65 11.81
C ALA A 154 -2.25 24.00 12.28
N LYS A 155 -2.59 25.09 11.58
CA LYS A 155 -2.24 26.47 11.97
C LYS A 155 -3.05 27.00 13.16
N SER A 156 -4.26 26.48 13.38
CA SER A 156 -5.12 26.88 14.51
C SER A 156 -4.69 26.30 15.85
N LEU A 157 -3.89 25.22 15.85
CA LEU A 157 -3.42 24.57 17.07
C LEU A 157 -2.40 25.44 17.82
N THR A 158 -2.61 25.63 19.12
CA THR A 158 -1.66 26.34 20.00
C THR A 158 -0.42 25.50 20.32
N LYS A 159 0.56 26.08 21.01
CA LYS A 159 1.76 25.34 21.43
C LYS A 159 1.41 24.29 22.49
N GLU A 160 0.54 24.64 23.41
CA GLU A 160 0.06 23.79 24.50
C GLU A 160 -0.68 22.55 23.94
N GLU A 161 -1.45 22.73 22.87
CA GLU A 161 -2.17 21.66 22.17
C GLU A 161 -1.26 20.72 21.37
N LYS A 162 -0.01 21.11 21.15
CA LYS A 162 1.02 20.31 20.47
C LYS A 162 1.98 19.64 21.45
N THR A 163 1.76 19.82 22.75
CA THR A 163 2.63 19.28 23.80
C THR A 163 1.85 18.43 24.79
N ASP A 164 2.50 17.43 25.38
CA ASP A 164 1.97 16.67 26.51
C ASP A 164 1.95 17.53 27.79
N GLU A 165 1.38 16.98 28.88
CA GLU A 165 1.33 17.63 30.20
C GLU A 165 2.71 17.95 30.79
N LYS A 166 3.78 17.36 30.23
CA LYS A 166 5.18 17.53 30.64
C LYS A 166 5.93 18.50 29.72
N GLY A 167 5.28 19.06 28.71
CA GLY A 167 5.86 19.98 27.74
C GLY A 167 6.63 19.32 26.59
N ASN A 168 6.57 18.00 26.42
CA ASN A 168 7.17 17.30 25.28
C ASN A 168 6.25 17.41 24.06
N SER A 169 6.81 17.51 22.86
CA SER A 169 6.01 17.51 21.64
C SER A 169 5.25 16.20 21.44
N LEU A 170 3.96 16.31 21.13
CA LEU A 170 3.10 15.17 20.80
C LEU A 170 3.60 14.46 19.53
N SER A 171 3.36 13.16 19.45
CA SER A 171 3.59 12.37 18.24
C SER A 171 2.64 12.78 17.11
N GLY A 172 2.97 12.43 15.86
CA GLY A 172 2.11 12.73 14.71
C GLY A 172 0.69 12.19 14.86
N SER A 173 0.52 11.00 15.42
CA SER A 173 -0.79 10.39 15.67
C SER A 173 -1.60 11.14 16.74
N GLU A 174 -0.94 11.61 17.79
CA GLU A 174 -1.58 12.42 18.84
C GLU A 174 -1.98 13.79 18.32
N ILE A 175 -1.10 14.45 17.57
CA ILE A 175 -1.39 15.72 16.88
C ILE A 175 -2.59 15.54 15.96
N TYR A 176 -2.67 14.45 15.20
CA TYR A 176 -3.81 14.17 14.33
C TYR A 176 -5.11 14.07 15.11
N ASN A 177 -5.13 13.37 16.25
CA ASN A 177 -6.31 13.30 17.11
C ASN A 177 -6.74 14.69 17.65
N VAL A 178 -5.78 15.56 17.94
CA VAL A 178 -6.06 16.97 18.30
C VAL A 178 -6.64 17.74 17.10
N GLN A 179 -6.12 17.54 15.89
CA GLN A 179 -6.68 18.16 14.68
C GLN A 179 -8.14 17.75 14.47
N LEU A 180 -8.49 16.49 14.73
CA LEU A 180 -9.85 15.97 14.61
C LEU A 180 -10.81 16.54 15.66
N SER A 181 -10.32 16.88 16.85
CA SER A 181 -11.14 17.54 17.88
C SER A 181 -11.46 18.99 17.51
N LYS A 182 -10.64 19.63 16.65
CA LYS A 182 -10.89 20.98 16.13
C LYS A 182 -11.89 21.04 14.98
N VAL A 183 -12.19 19.91 14.33
CA VAL A 183 -13.20 19.84 13.28
C VAL A 183 -14.58 19.95 13.93
N THR A 184 -15.33 20.98 13.52
CA THR A 184 -16.65 21.29 14.07
C THR A 184 -17.77 20.62 13.27
N ASP A 185 -18.98 20.55 13.85
CA ASP A 185 -20.16 19.99 13.16
C ASP A 185 -20.52 20.78 11.89
N ALA A 186 -20.21 22.08 11.86
CA ALA A 186 -20.40 22.92 10.69
C ALA A 186 -19.45 22.55 9.53
N ASP A 187 -18.22 22.13 9.85
CA ASP A 187 -17.23 21.71 8.85
C ASP A 187 -17.60 20.37 8.19
N ILE A 188 -18.39 19.54 8.87
CA ILE A 188 -18.82 18.21 8.42
C ILE A 188 -20.30 18.13 8.05
N ASN A 189 -20.96 19.27 7.88
CA ASN A 189 -22.34 19.36 7.44
C ASN A 189 -22.43 19.18 5.90
N PHE A 190 -22.24 17.94 5.48
CA PHE A 190 -22.16 17.56 4.08
C PHE A 190 -23.54 17.30 3.45
N ASN A 191 -23.69 17.70 2.18
CA ASN A 191 -24.84 17.32 1.36
C ASN A 191 -24.76 15.85 0.91
N GLU A 192 -25.81 15.31 0.27
CA GLU A 192 -25.86 13.90 -0.14
C GLU A 192 -24.69 13.48 -1.05
N GLN A 193 -24.31 14.33 -2.00
CA GLN A 193 -23.19 14.04 -2.90
C GLN A 193 -21.86 13.99 -2.15
N GLN A 194 -21.63 14.92 -1.21
CA GLN A 194 -20.45 14.92 -0.35
C GLN A 194 -20.46 13.72 0.61
N MET A 195 -21.63 13.33 1.13
CA MET A 195 -21.78 12.12 1.93
C MET A 195 -21.45 10.86 1.13
N PHE A 196 -21.80 10.83 -0.15
CA PHE A 196 -21.38 9.75 -1.04
C PHE A 196 -19.87 9.78 -1.31
N ALA A 197 -19.26 10.95 -1.49
CA ALA A 197 -17.80 11.08 -1.57
C ALA A 197 -17.10 10.61 -0.28
N VAL A 198 -17.64 10.93 0.91
CA VAL A 198 -17.14 10.41 2.19
C VAL A 198 -17.17 8.88 2.21
N LYS A 199 -18.23 8.25 1.70
CA LYS A 199 -18.34 6.79 1.58
C LYS A 199 -17.23 6.22 0.70
N LEU A 200 -17.04 6.77 -0.50
CA LEU A 200 -16.01 6.31 -1.43
C LEU A 200 -14.60 6.49 -0.84
N PHE A 201 -14.33 7.66 -0.26
CA PHE A 201 -13.06 7.95 0.40
C PHE A 201 -12.76 6.99 1.54
N LYS A 202 -13.76 6.67 2.37
CA LYS A 202 -13.62 5.72 3.47
C LYS A 202 -13.11 4.36 2.97
N GLU A 203 -13.75 3.81 1.94
CA GLU A 203 -13.35 2.52 1.37
C GLU A 203 -11.95 2.59 0.75
N MET A 204 -11.64 3.67 0.00
CA MET A 204 -10.30 3.91 -0.56
C MET A 204 -9.22 4.02 0.52
N ASN A 205 -9.45 4.79 1.56
CA ASN A 205 -8.48 5.01 2.63
C ASN A 205 -8.23 3.75 3.47
N SER A 206 -9.22 2.85 3.54
CA SER A 206 -9.10 1.54 4.19
C SER A 206 -8.31 0.52 3.36
N THR A 207 -8.14 0.79 2.06
CA THR A 207 -7.38 -0.08 1.15
C THR A 207 -5.90 -0.01 1.51
N THR A 208 -5.29 -1.17 1.74
CA THR A 208 -3.85 -1.25 1.99
C THR A 208 -3.09 -1.02 0.70
N ILE A 209 -1.88 -0.46 0.81
CA ILE A 209 -1.00 -0.19 -0.33
C ILE A 209 -0.82 -1.47 -1.16
N PHE A 210 -0.93 -1.32 -2.48
CA PHE A 210 -0.86 -2.37 -3.51
C PHE A 210 -1.98 -3.41 -3.53
N ASN A 211 -3.02 -3.25 -2.71
CA ASN A 211 -4.22 -4.08 -2.80
C ASN A 211 -5.34 -3.35 -3.53
N THR A 212 -6.25 -4.15 -4.07
CA THR A 212 -7.47 -3.69 -4.74
C THR A 212 -8.69 -3.99 -3.86
N THR A 213 -9.57 -3.01 -3.68
CA THR A 213 -10.86 -3.19 -3.01
C THR A 213 -12.00 -2.69 -3.88
N ILE A 214 -13.20 -3.23 -3.68
CA ILE A 214 -14.39 -2.65 -4.30
C ILE A 214 -14.88 -1.53 -3.39
N ILE A 215 -14.93 -0.31 -3.92
CA ILE A 215 -15.34 0.88 -3.16
C ILE A 215 -16.83 1.17 -3.29
N THR A 216 -17.46 0.70 -4.36
CA THR A 216 -18.92 0.72 -4.51
C THR A 216 -19.38 -0.29 -5.55
N THR A 217 -20.62 -0.75 -5.40
CA THR A 217 -21.33 -1.51 -6.43
C THR A 217 -22.52 -0.67 -6.88
N SER A 218 -22.60 -0.38 -8.17
CA SER A 218 -23.67 0.43 -8.76
C SER A 218 -23.97 -0.08 -10.15
N ASN A 219 -25.21 0.06 -10.61
CA ASN A 219 -25.51 -0.09 -12.03
C ASN A 219 -24.87 1.09 -12.77
N LEU A 220 -23.76 0.86 -13.46
CA LEU A 220 -23.07 1.87 -14.24
C LEU A 220 -23.70 1.95 -15.62
N THR A 221 -24.03 3.16 -16.05
CA THR A 221 -24.39 3.43 -17.43
C THR A 221 -23.16 3.34 -18.33
N ALA A 222 -23.35 3.09 -19.63
CA ALA A 222 -22.25 3.06 -20.59
C ALA A 222 -21.48 4.39 -20.59
N GLU A 223 -22.18 5.51 -20.40
CA GLU A 223 -21.61 6.85 -20.29
C GLU A 223 -20.73 6.99 -19.04
N GLN A 224 -21.15 6.45 -17.89
CA GLN A 224 -20.34 6.45 -16.67
C GLN A 224 -19.08 5.58 -16.83
N GLN A 225 -19.20 4.42 -17.47
CA GLN A 225 -18.05 3.55 -17.76
C GLN A 225 -17.06 4.24 -18.71
N ALA A 226 -17.56 4.88 -19.77
CA ALA A 226 -16.75 5.65 -20.70
C ALA A 226 -16.05 6.82 -20.01
N TYR A 227 -16.76 7.57 -19.15
CA TYR A 227 -16.17 8.66 -18.38
C TYR A 227 -14.99 8.18 -17.53
N ILE A 228 -15.14 7.06 -16.80
CA ILE A 228 -14.06 6.50 -15.98
C ILE A 228 -12.86 6.13 -16.85
N GLY A 229 -13.08 5.51 -18.02
CA GLY A 229 -12.02 5.15 -18.95
C GLY A 229 -11.30 6.37 -19.57
N GLU A 230 -12.02 7.43 -19.88
CA GLU A 230 -11.45 8.68 -20.45
C GLU A 230 -10.64 9.48 -19.42
N HIS A 231 -10.95 9.33 -18.13
CA HIS A 231 -10.32 10.07 -17.04
C HIS A 231 -9.37 9.20 -16.19
N GLU A 232 -8.86 8.09 -16.74
CA GLU A 232 -7.97 7.15 -16.03
C GLU A 232 -6.76 7.84 -15.36
N GLY A 233 -6.19 8.86 -16.02
CA GLY A 233 -5.06 9.63 -15.47
C GLY A 233 -5.40 10.45 -14.23
N GLU A 234 -6.66 10.89 -14.09
CA GLU A 234 -7.15 11.65 -12.93
C GLU A 234 -7.76 10.74 -11.86
N LEU A 235 -8.30 9.60 -12.27
CA LEU A 235 -8.89 8.56 -11.42
C LEU A 235 -7.88 7.45 -11.17
N GLN A 236 -6.67 7.81 -10.75
CA GLN A 236 -5.59 6.84 -10.59
C GLN A 236 -5.98 5.71 -9.63
N GLY A 237 -5.78 4.48 -10.09
CA GLY A 237 -6.12 3.28 -9.33
C GLY A 237 -7.59 2.88 -9.40
N ILE A 238 -8.45 3.66 -10.06
CA ILE A 238 -9.85 3.30 -10.28
C ILE A 238 -9.99 2.41 -11.52
N SER A 239 -10.72 1.31 -11.37
CA SER A 239 -11.10 0.42 -12.48
C SER A 239 -12.55 -0.02 -12.36
N VAL A 240 -13.17 -0.32 -13.50
CA VAL A 240 -14.48 -0.97 -13.54
C VAL A 240 -14.28 -2.49 -13.50
N GLY A 241 -14.86 -3.12 -12.51
CA GLY A 241 -14.82 -4.56 -12.29
C GLY A 241 -16.21 -5.16 -12.13
N THR A 242 -16.24 -6.43 -11.75
CA THR A 242 -17.48 -7.14 -11.44
C THR A 242 -17.42 -7.69 -10.03
N SER A 243 -18.42 -7.38 -9.23
CA SER A 243 -18.68 -8.04 -7.96
C SER A 243 -19.90 -8.95 -8.10
N TRP A 244 -20.40 -9.42 -6.97
CA TRP A 244 -21.62 -10.20 -6.90
C TRP A 244 -22.40 -9.90 -5.64
N ASN A 245 -23.71 -10.10 -5.68
CA ASN A 245 -24.57 -10.09 -4.51
C ASN A 245 -25.15 -11.49 -4.29
N ARG A 246 -25.20 -11.90 -3.02
CA ARG A 246 -25.79 -13.19 -2.62
C ARG A 246 -27.25 -12.99 -2.26
N LYS A 247 -28.14 -13.67 -2.97
CA LYS A 247 -29.58 -13.68 -2.68
C LYS A 247 -30.01 -15.05 -2.17
N TYR A 248 -30.87 -15.04 -1.16
CA TYR A 248 -31.44 -16.24 -0.55
C TYR A 248 -32.95 -16.25 -0.77
N ALA A 249 -33.46 -17.36 -1.29
CA ALA A 249 -34.89 -17.57 -1.48
C ALA A 249 -35.59 -17.67 -0.12
N ASP A 250 -36.77 -17.07 -0.02
CA ASP A 250 -37.58 -17.12 1.20
C ASP A 250 -38.35 -18.43 1.28
N THR A 251 -37.69 -19.46 1.82
CA THR A 251 -38.19 -20.83 1.89
C THR A 251 -37.95 -21.43 3.27
N ALA A 252 -38.61 -22.56 3.56
CA ALA A 252 -38.38 -23.33 4.78
C ALA A 252 -36.93 -23.81 4.94
N LEU A 253 -36.15 -23.86 3.85
CA LEU A 253 -34.74 -24.27 3.85
C LEU A 253 -33.78 -23.10 4.12
N LYS A 254 -34.25 -21.84 4.12
CA LYS A 254 -33.39 -20.67 4.34
C LYS A 254 -32.51 -20.76 5.59
N PRO A 255 -32.97 -21.26 6.76
CA PRO A 255 -32.13 -21.37 7.95
C PRO A 255 -30.94 -22.31 7.79
N ILE A 256 -31.06 -23.36 6.96
CA ILE A 256 -29.97 -24.33 6.74
C ILE A 256 -28.99 -23.89 5.65
N LEU A 257 -29.33 -22.87 4.85
CA LEU A 257 -28.40 -22.34 3.86
C LEU A 257 -27.20 -21.68 4.54
N GLY A 258 -27.44 -20.94 5.62
CA GLY A 258 -26.45 -20.06 6.23
C GLY A 258 -26.28 -18.76 5.45
N THR A 259 -25.22 -18.02 5.78
CA THR A 259 -24.92 -16.70 5.20
C THR A 259 -23.47 -16.61 4.78
N VAL A 260 -23.15 -15.62 3.96
CA VAL A 260 -21.78 -15.23 3.61
C VAL A 260 -21.43 -13.90 4.25
N THR A 261 -20.14 -13.67 4.50
CA THR A 261 -19.66 -12.35 4.90
C THR A 261 -19.86 -11.32 3.79
N THR A 262 -19.96 -10.05 4.19
CA THR A 262 -19.82 -8.93 3.26
C THR A 262 -18.36 -8.72 2.91
N GLN A 263 -18.06 -8.04 1.81
CA GLN A 263 -16.68 -7.75 1.42
C GLN A 263 -15.93 -6.91 2.47
N LYS A 264 -16.65 -6.03 3.17
CA LYS A 264 -16.10 -5.25 4.29
C LYS A 264 -15.75 -6.11 5.50
N GLN A 265 -16.59 -7.10 5.81
CA GLN A 265 -16.28 -8.08 6.86
C GLN A 265 -15.11 -8.97 6.44
N GLY A 266 -15.05 -9.33 5.15
CA GLY A 266 -14.02 -10.21 4.60
C GLY A 266 -14.05 -11.58 5.27
N VAL A 267 -12.88 -12.17 5.44
CA VAL A 267 -12.68 -13.40 6.21
C VAL A 267 -12.70 -13.05 7.70
N PRO A 268 -13.53 -13.73 8.53
CA PRO A 268 -13.54 -13.53 9.97
C PRO A 268 -12.15 -13.68 10.61
N GLU A 269 -11.83 -12.82 11.57
CA GLU A 269 -10.50 -12.74 12.17
C GLU A 269 -10.06 -14.08 12.79
N GLU A 270 -11.01 -14.78 13.41
CA GLU A 270 -10.78 -16.09 14.02
C GLU A 270 -10.45 -17.21 13.03
N LEU A 271 -10.86 -17.08 11.76
CA LEU A 271 -10.59 -18.06 10.69
C LEU A 271 -9.50 -17.59 9.73
N LEU A 272 -9.06 -16.34 9.84
CA LEU A 272 -8.21 -15.70 8.83
C LEU A 272 -6.93 -16.48 8.53
N GLU A 273 -6.24 -16.99 9.56
CA GLU A 273 -4.99 -17.73 9.35
C GLU A 273 -5.20 -19.02 8.52
N GLU A 274 -6.33 -19.70 8.71
CA GLU A 274 -6.68 -20.92 7.97
C GLU A 274 -6.97 -20.60 6.50
N TYR A 275 -7.86 -19.64 6.25
CA TYR A 275 -8.22 -19.20 4.90
C TYR A 275 -7.03 -18.64 4.12
N LEU A 276 -6.13 -17.88 4.76
CA LEU A 276 -4.90 -17.38 4.11
C LEU A 276 -3.99 -18.53 3.65
N LYS A 277 -3.92 -19.64 4.40
CA LYS A 277 -3.16 -20.84 3.99
C LYS A 277 -3.80 -21.55 2.79
N GLU A 278 -5.12 -21.46 2.67
CA GLU A 278 -5.88 -21.99 1.52
C GLU A 278 -5.83 -21.05 0.30
N GLY A 279 -5.20 -19.89 0.41
CA GLY A 279 -5.00 -18.94 -0.69
C GLY A 279 -6.08 -17.86 -0.81
N PHE A 280 -7.00 -17.77 0.16
CA PHE A 280 -7.97 -16.70 0.22
C PHE A 280 -7.30 -15.36 0.52
N GLN A 281 -7.94 -14.29 0.10
CA GLN A 281 -7.60 -12.92 0.46
C GLN A 281 -8.37 -12.51 1.72
N ARG A 282 -7.80 -11.58 2.51
CA ARG A 282 -8.46 -11.09 3.74
C ARG A 282 -9.86 -10.51 3.47
N ASN A 283 -10.06 -9.91 2.31
CA ASN A 283 -11.33 -9.31 1.89
C ASN A 283 -12.26 -10.28 1.13
N ASP A 284 -11.90 -11.56 1.03
CA ASP A 284 -12.78 -12.55 0.42
C ASP A 284 -14.05 -12.75 1.25
N ARG A 285 -15.15 -12.99 0.54
CA ARG A 285 -16.43 -13.33 1.15
C ARG A 285 -16.55 -14.82 1.31
N VAL A 286 -16.74 -15.26 2.55
CA VAL A 286 -16.76 -16.67 2.94
C VAL A 286 -18.07 -17.01 3.63
N GLY A 287 -18.49 -18.27 3.53
CA GLY A 287 -19.61 -18.83 4.25
C GLY A 287 -19.37 -18.86 5.75
N THR A 288 -20.29 -18.30 6.53
CA THR A 288 -20.14 -18.18 7.98
C THR A 288 -20.89 -19.25 8.76
N ALA A 289 -21.81 -19.97 8.11
CA ALA A 289 -22.61 -20.99 8.77
C ALA A 289 -23.18 -22.03 7.78
N PHE A 290 -23.57 -23.18 8.32
CA PHE A 290 -24.35 -24.24 7.67
C PHE A 290 -23.83 -24.63 6.27
N LEU A 291 -24.70 -24.67 5.24
CA LEU A 291 -24.31 -25.13 3.89
C LEU A 291 -23.30 -24.20 3.23
N GLU A 292 -23.40 -22.89 3.42
CA GLU A 292 -22.42 -21.92 2.88
C GLU A 292 -21.02 -22.22 3.41
N GLN A 293 -20.87 -22.47 4.71
CA GLN A 293 -19.58 -22.80 5.32
C GLN A 293 -19.16 -24.24 5.01
N GLY A 294 -20.08 -25.20 5.12
CA GLY A 294 -19.79 -26.63 4.97
C GLY A 294 -19.35 -27.03 3.55
N TYR A 295 -19.75 -26.24 2.55
CA TYR A 295 -19.37 -26.44 1.15
C TYR A 295 -18.50 -25.29 0.60
N GLU A 296 -17.84 -24.51 1.47
CA GLU A 296 -17.02 -23.35 1.09
C GLU A 296 -16.04 -23.66 -0.05
N LYS A 297 -15.29 -24.76 0.08
CA LYS A 297 -14.30 -25.21 -0.89
C LYS A 297 -14.85 -25.42 -2.31
N TYR A 298 -16.12 -25.76 -2.43
CA TYR A 298 -16.78 -25.99 -3.72
C TYR A 298 -17.51 -24.75 -4.21
N LEU A 299 -18.20 -24.07 -3.29
CA LEU A 299 -18.99 -22.89 -3.61
C LEU A 299 -18.10 -21.70 -3.97
N GLN A 300 -16.91 -21.57 -3.38
CA GLN A 300 -16.01 -20.46 -3.65
C GLN A 300 -15.49 -20.50 -5.10
N GLY A 301 -15.60 -19.35 -5.78
CA GLY A 301 -15.04 -19.21 -7.12
C GLY A 301 -13.52 -19.10 -7.09
N THR A 302 -12.87 -19.53 -8.16
CA THR A 302 -11.42 -19.38 -8.31
C THR A 302 -11.09 -17.96 -8.76
N HIS A 303 -10.21 -17.27 -8.05
CA HIS A 303 -9.83 -15.89 -8.36
C HIS A 303 -9.18 -15.74 -9.74
N THR A 304 -9.40 -14.56 -10.34
CA THR A 304 -8.56 -14.08 -11.44
C THR A 304 -7.32 -13.45 -10.84
N ILE A 305 -6.13 -13.86 -11.30
CA ILE A 305 -4.85 -13.29 -10.87
C ILE A 305 -4.27 -12.53 -12.06
N SER A 306 -3.99 -11.25 -11.88
CA SER A 306 -3.39 -10.40 -12.91
C SER A 306 -2.16 -9.68 -12.37
N ASN A 307 -1.12 -9.55 -13.17
CA ASN A 307 0.07 -8.77 -12.85
C ASN A 307 -0.10 -7.34 -13.37
N VAL A 308 0.07 -6.36 -12.50
CA VAL A 308 0.20 -4.95 -12.91
C VAL A 308 1.61 -4.74 -13.46
N LEU A 309 1.66 -4.17 -14.66
CA LEU A 309 2.90 -3.72 -15.28
C LEU A 309 3.11 -2.26 -14.89
N THR A 310 4.32 -1.91 -14.46
CA THR A 310 4.69 -0.54 -14.08
C THR A 310 5.90 -0.04 -14.85
N ASP A 311 5.97 1.26 -15.11
CA ASP A 311 7.16 1.92 -15.65
C ASP A 311 8.24 2.13 -14.58
N LYS A 312 9.38 2.73 -14.98
CA LYS A 312 10.51 3.02 -14.08
C LYS A 312 10.21 4.10 -13.04
N GLN A 313 9.13 4.84 -13.21
CA GLN A 313 8.65 5.89 -12.31
C GLN A 313 7.59 5.35 -11.34
N GLY A 314 7.18 4.09 -11.49
CA GLY A 314 6.18 3.44 -10.66
C GLY A 314 4.74 3.68 -11.11
N ASN A 315 4.53 4.25 -12.30
CA ASN A 315 3.20 4.41 -12.87
C ASN A 315 2.75 3.11 -13.51
N VAL A 316 1.46 2.80 -13.41
CA VAL A 316 0.86 1.61 -14.03
C VAL A 316 0.79 1.78 -15.56
N THR A 317 1.29 0.80 -16.32
CA THR A 317 1.32 0.79 -17.79
C THR A 317 0.42 -0.26 -18.42
N GLY A 318 -0.16 -1.17 -17.61
CA GLY A 318 -1.11 -2.17 -18.06
C GLY A 318 -1.26 -3.34 -17.09
N THR A 319 -2.03 -4.35 -17.49
CA THR A 319 -2.28 -5.56 -16.69
C THR A 319 -2.15 -6.82 -17.55
N GLU A 320 -1.53 -7.86 -17.01
CA GLU A 320 -1.37 -9.17 -17.66
C GLU A 320 -2.07 -10.25 -16.83
N VAL A 321 -3.10 -10.90 -17.37
CA VAL A 321 -3.81 -11.98 -16.67
C VAL A 321 -2.92 -13.23 -16.59
N LYS A 322 -2.53 -13.62 -15.38
CA LYS A 322 -1.76 -14.85 -15.09
C LYS A 322 -2.66 -16.06 -14.89
N GLN A 323 -3.82 -15.87 -14.27
CA GLN A 323 -4.80 -16.92 -14.05
C GLN A 323 -6.19 -16.35 -14.31
N LYS A 324 -6.97 -17.04 -15.15
CA LYS A 324 -8.36 -16.71 -15.37
C LYS A 324 -9.20 -17.28 -14.23
N GLY A 325 -10.02 -16.45 -13.60
CA GLY A 325 -10.96 -16.92 -12.58
C GLY A 325 -12.15 -17.67 -13.17
N SER A 326 -12.82 -18.43 -12.32
CA SER A 326 -14.03 -19.20 -12.67
C SER A 326 -15.06 -19.19 -11.55
N LYS A 327 -16.33 -19.26 -11.93
CA LYS A 327 -17.43 -19.40 -10.97
C LYS A 327 -17.27 -20.71 -10.17
N GLY A 328 -17.58 -20.67 -8.88
CA GLY A 328 -17.60 -21.85 -8.03
C GLY A 328 -18.69 -22.86 -8.41
N ASP A 329 -18.53 -24.08 -7.94
CA ASP A 329 -19.43 -25.19 -8.27
C ASP A 329 -20.82 -25.00 -7.65
N ASN A 330 -21.84 -25.46 -8.36
CA ASN A 330 -23.20 -25.43 -7.85
C ASN A 330 -23.45 -26.61 -6.91
N LEU A 331 -24.14 -26.35 -5.80
CA LEU A 331 -24.62 -27.37 -4.87
C LEU A 331 -26.08 -27.71 -5.17
N LYS A 332 -26.39 -29.00 -5.28
CA LYS A 332 -27.76 -29.50 -5.37
C LYS A 332 -28.06 -30.38 -4.16
N LEU A 333 -29.11 -30.05 -3.41
CA LEU A 333 -29.55 -30.80 -2.23
C LEU A 333 -30.25 -32.11 -2.65
N THR A 334 -30.28 -33.08 -1.73
CA THR A 334 -30.88 -34.41 -1.92
C THR A 334 -32.39 -34.41 -1.74
#